data_AF-A0A6A5RGQ1-F1
#
_entry.id   AF-A0A6A5RGQ1-F1
#
_cell.length_a   1.000
_cell.length_b   1.000
_cell.length_c   1.000
_cell.angle_alpha   90.00
_cell.angle_beta   90.00
_cell.angle_gamma   90.00
#
_symmetry.space_group_name_H-M   'P 1'
#
loop_
_entity.id
_entity.type
_entity.pdbx_description
1 polymer ?
#
loop_
_entity_poly.entity_id
_entity_poly.type
_entity_poly.pdbx_seq_one_letter_code
_entity_poly.pdbx_strand_id
1 'polypeptide(L)'
;MVSFTAILLLAGAVMHAQAQDFSDLVGTWSSKSNSTFTGDGFYDPVSDHFTEPKHTGISYSFTADGYFEESYYRAVANPTNPKCPTGIIQWQHGKFSKAVDGSLELSPIKVDGRQMYSDPCAYKTSVYTRYNATEQFQVRSISHPIPCSSVCGLRC
;
A
#
# COMPACT_ATOMS: atom_id res chain seq x y z
N MET A 1 -25.05 -30.37 57.65
CA MET A 1 -25.06 -31.50 56.67
C MET A 1 -26.26 -31.22 55.78
N VAL A 2 -26.18 -30.71 54.55
CA VAL A 2 -25.46 -31.11 53.32
C VAL A 2 -25.30 -29.81 52.48
N SER A 3 -24.11 -29.27 52.21
CA SER A 3 -23.13 -29.61 51.15
C SER A 3 -23.50 -29.19 49.70
N PHE A 4 -22.65 -28.32 49.13
CA PHE A 4 -22.28 -28.10 47.70
C PHE A 4 -23.42 -27.73 46.72
N THR A 5 -23.32 -26.75 45.80
CA THR A 5 -22.19 -26.31 44.98
C THR A 5 -22.58 -25.01 44.28
N ALA A 6 -21.64 -24.06 44.18
CA ALA A 6 -21.76 -22.90 43.30
C ALA A 6 -21.63 -23.35 41.83
N ILE A 7 -22.48 -22.83 40.94
CA ILE A 7 -22.28 -22.93 39.49
C ILE A 7 -22.23 -21.51 38.93
N LEU A 8 -21.00 -21.03 38.72
CA LEU A 8 -20.68 -19.80 38.03
C LEU A 8 -20.57 -20.12 36.54
N LEU A 9 -21.59 -19.79 35.74
CA LEU A 9 -21.57 -19.92 34.28
C LEU A 9 -20.76 -18.76 33.67
N LEU A 10 -19.44 -18.93 33.54
CA LEU A 10 -18.63 -18.12 32.62
C LEU A 10 -18.80 -18.67 31.20
N ALA A 11 -19.76 -18.14 30.44
CA ALA A 11 -19.78 -18.30 29.00
C ALA A 11 -18.72 -17.36 28.38
N GLY A 12 -17.49 -17.85 28.24
CA GLY A 12 -16.46 -17.18 27.47
C GLY A 12 -16.82 -17.20 25.99
N ALA A 13 -17.25 -16.06 25.44
CA ALA A 13 -17.37 -15.90 24.00
C ALA A 13 -15.97 -15.94 23.38
N VAL A 14 -15.57 -17.11 22.89
CA VAL A 14 -14.35 -17.25 22.08
C VAL A 14 -14.64 -16.57 20.75
N MET A 15 -14.20 -15.32 20.60
CA MET A 15 -14.17 -14.66 19.29
C MET A 15 -13.21 -15.45 18.40
N HIS A 16 -13.75 -16.32 17.55
CA HIS A 16 -12.98 -16.94 16.47
C HIS A 16 -12.63 -15.84 15.47
N ALA A 17 -11.41 -15.29 15.57
CA ALA A 17 -10.82 -14.55 14.46
C ALA A 17 -10.65 -15.55 13.30
N GLN A 18 -11.52 -15.46 12.29
CA GLN A 18 -11.30 -16.23 11.06
C GLN A 18 -10.04 -15.68 10.41
N ALA A 19 -9.00 -16.51 10.32
CA ALA A 19 -7.82 -16.17 9.54
C ALA A 19 -8.28 -15.96 8.08
N GLN A 20 -8.10 -14.75 7.58
CA GLN A 20 -8.34 -14.46 6.17
C GLN A 20 -7.21 -15.09 5.35
N ASP A 21 -7.57 -15.77 4.26
CA ASP A 21 -6.58 -16.32 3.33
C ASP A 21 -6.14 -15.23 2.35
N PHE A 22 -4.85 -14.92 2.37
CA PHE A 22 -4.20 -13.93 1.53
C PHE A 22 -3.16 -14.54 0.58
N SER A 23 -3.15 -15.87 0.43
CA SER A 23 -2.14 -16.58 -0.37
C SER A 23 -2.04 -16.08 -1.82
N ASP A 24 -3.10 -15.48 -2.36
CA ASP A 24 -3.16 -14.87 -3.70
C ASP A 24 -2.52 -13.48 -3.79
N LEU A 25 -2.35 -12.78 -2.66
CA LEU A 25 -1.84 -11.41 -2.59
C LEU A 25 -0.42 -11.33 -2.01
N VAL A 26 -0.04 -12.29 -1.15
CA VAL A 26 1.24 -12.28 -0.43
C VAL A 26 2.41 -12.20 -1.40
N GLY A 27 3.30 -11.24 -1.14
CA GLY A 27 4.45 -10.95 -1.97
C GLY A 27 4.62 -9.45 -2.23
N THR A 28 5.65 -9.12 -3.00
CA THR A 28 5.96 -7.75 -3.42
C THR A 28 5.56 -7.53 -4.86
N TRP A 29 4.70 -6.56 -5.08
CA TRP A 29 4.23 -6.10 -6.37
C TRP A 29 4.91 -4.77 -6.66
N SER A 30 5.48 -4.62 -7.84
CA SER A 30 6.11 -3.37 -8.26
C SER A 30 5.77 -3.03 -9.70
N SER A 31 5.64 -1.74 -9.97
CA SER A 31 5.56 -1.21 -11.32
C SER A 31 6.86 -1.52 -12.10
N LYS A 32 6.74 -1.66 -13.42
CA LYS A 32 7.77 -2.17 -14.36
C LYS A 32 9.18 -1.57 -14.25
N SER A 33 9.38 -0.43 -13.58
CA SER A 33 10.66 0.27 -13.51
C SER A 33 11.75 -0.43 -12.68
N ASN A 34 11.42 -1.53 -11.98
CA ASN A 34 12.35 -2.42 -11.25
C ASN A 34 13.37 -1.66 -10.38
N SER A 35 12.94 -0.55 -9.77
CA SER A 35 13.80 0.31 -8.96
C SER A 35 13.11 0.90 -7.74
N THR A 36 11.79 1.07 -7.78
CA THR A 36 10.98 1.39 -6.60
C THR A 36 10.45 0.09 -5.99
N PHE A 37 10.88 -0.22 -4.78
CA PHE A 37 10.47 -1.39 -3.99
C PHE A 37 10.17 -0.96 -2.55
N THR A 38 9.40 -1.77 -1.83
CA THR A 38 9.21 -1.56 -0.38
C THR A 38 10.39 -2.09 0.42
N GLY A 39 10.44 -1.76 1.72
CA GLY A 39 11.49 -2.15 2.65
C GLY A 39 12.55 -1.07 2.89
N ASP A 40 13.54 -1.40 3.72
CA ASP A 40 14.57 -0.48 4.22
C ASP A 40 15.39 0.23 3.13
N GLY A 41 15.45 -0.35 1.93
CA GLY A 41 16.08 0.26 0.76
C GLY A 41 15.33 1.49 0.22
N PHE A 42 14.09 1.73 0.64
CA PHE A 42 13.26 2.86 0.23
C PHE A 42 13.06 3.88 1.35
N TYR A 43 12.73 3.42 2.56
CA TYR A 43 12.57 4.28 3.73
C TYR A 43 13.19 3.63 4.96
N ASP A 44 14.06 4.38 5.65
CA ASP A 44 14.67 3.95 6.91
C ASP A 44 13.94 4.63 8.09
N PRO A 45 13.17 3.89 8.89
CA PRO A 45 12.44 4.45 10.03
C PRO A 45 13.35 4.82 11.21
N VAL A 46 14.59 4.33 11.27
CA VAL A 46 15.54 4.64 12.35
C VAL A 46 16.17 6.01 12.13
N SER A 47 16.52 6.33 10.88
CA SER A 47 17.09 7.63 10.50
C SER A 47 16.07 8.63 9.94
N ASP A 48 14.79 8.24 9.82
CA ASP A 48 13.68 9.05 9.26
C ASP A 48 14.01 9.55 7.84
N HIS A 49 14.57 8.67 7.01
CA HIS A 49 15.19 9.04 5.73
C HIS A 49 14.63 8.24 4.54
N PHE A 50 14.37 8.95 3.43
CA PHE A 50 14.02 8.33 2.15
C PHE A 50 15.25 8.11 1.28
N THR A 51 15.38 6.91 0.73
CA THR A 51 16.34 6.62 -0.35
C THR A 51 15.61 6.75 -1.68
N GLU A 52 15.90 7.83 -2.42
CA GLU A 52 15.24 8.09 -3.70
C GLU A 52 15.59 7.01 -4.75
N PRO A 53 14.57 6.32 -5.32
CA PRO A 53 14.81 5.35 -6.38
C PRO A 53 15.31 5.99 -7.67
N LYS A 54 16.02 5.20 -8.50
CA LYS A 54 16.51 5.66 -9.81
C LYS A 54 15.40 6.03 -10.79
N HIS A 55 14.25 5.36 -10.72
CA HIS A 55 13.11 5.63 -11.58
C HIS A 55 11.82 5.65 -10.76
N THR A 56 10.86 6.48 -11.21
CA THR A 56 9.52 6.53 -10.66
C THR A 56 8.86 5.15 -10.68
N GLY A 57 8.03 4.89 -9.70
CA GLY A 57 7.33 3.64 -9.58
C GLY A 57 6.43 3.60 -8.37
N ILE A 58 5.69 2.51 -8.28
CA ILE A 58 4.83 2.16 -7.17
C ILE A 58 5.15 0.73 -6.80
N SER A 59 5.26 0.45 -5.51
CA SER A 59 5.38 -0.91 -4.99
C SER A 59 4.51 -1.10 -3.77
N TYR A 60 3.97 -2.31 -3.63
CA TYR A 60 3.27 -2.78 -2.45
C TYR A 60 3.85 -4.12 -2.03
N SER A 61 3.96 -4.36 -0.73
CA SER A 61 4.24 -5.68 -0.19
C SER A 61 3.13 -6.10 0.74
N PHE A 62 2.70 -7.35 0.65
CA PHE A 62 1.67 -7.94 1.50
C PHE A 62 2.24 -9.17 2.19
N THR A 63 2.00 -9.28 3.49
CA THR A 63 2.43 -10.41 4.31
C THR A 63 1.23 -11.24 4.76
N ALA A 64 1.47 -12.53 5.03
CA ALA A 64 0.40 -13.48 5.36
C ALA A 64 -0.30 -13.17 6.69
N ASP A 65 0.31 -12.37 7.56
CA ASP A 65 -0.24 -11.90 8.83
C ASP A 65 -1.09 -10.63 8.70
N GLY A 66 -1.38 -10.18 7.46
CA GLY A 66 -2.33 -9.11 7.19
C GLY A 66 -1.72 -7.69 7.25
N TYR A 67 -0.40 -7.57 7.09
CA TYR A 67 0.27 -6.27 6.98
C TYR A 67 0.61 -5.94 5.54
N PHE A 68 0.57 -4.64 5.25
CA PHE A 68 1.03 -4.09 3.99
C PHE A 68 2.06 -3.00 4.21
N GLU A 69 2.88 -2.80 3.19
CA GLU A 69 3.78 -1.66 3.05
C GLU A 69 3.60 -1.12 1.62
N GLU A 70 3.63 0.20 1.46
CA GLU A 70 3.61 0.85 0.15
C GLU A 70 4.78 1.83 -0.01
N SER A 71 5.30 1.90 -1.24
CA SER A 71 6.37 2.80 -1.63
C SER A 71 6.03 3.45 -2.97
N TYR A 72 5.83 4.77 -2.97
CA TYR A 72 5.55 5.53 -4.18
C TYR A 72 6.66 6.53 -4.47
N TYR A 73 7.09 6.55 -5.72
CA TYR A 73 7.87 7.65 -6.28
C TYR A 73 7.25 8.12 -7.59
N ARG A 74 6.81 9.38 -7.61
CA ARG A 74 6.11 10.00 -8.74
C ARG A 74 6.77 11.32 -9.12
N ALA A 75 7.02 11.49 -10.41
CA ALA A 75 7.33 12.78 -10.99
C ALA A 75 6.04 13.40 -11.53
N VAL A 76 5.73 14.62 -11.09
CA VAL A 76 4.58 15.39 -11.55
C VAL A 76 5.07 16.43 -12.55
N ALA A 77 4.61 16.29 -13.79
CA ALA A 77 5.00 17.17 -14.89
C ALA A 77 4.45 18.59 -14.69
N ASN A 78 5.26 19.59 -15.03
CA ASN A 78 4.87 20.99 -15.08
C ASN A 78 4.85 21.47 -16.54
N PRO A 79 3.70 21.45 -17.24
CA PRO A 79 3.64 21.80 -18.65
C PRO A 79 3.92 23.29 -18.92
N THR A 80 3.67 24.17 -17.94
CA THR A 80 3.96 25.60 -18.06
C THR A 80 5.46 25.88 -17.98
N ASN A 81 6.19 25.14 -17.13
CA ASN A 81 7.64 25.21 -17.04
C ASN A 81 8.27 23.80 -16.97
N PRO A 82 8.54 23.17 -18.13
CA PRO A 82 9.05 21.80 -18.19
C PRO A 82 10.42 21.57 -17.53
N LYS A 83 11.18 22.64 -17.25
CA LYS A 83 12.45 22.56 -16.51
C LYS A 83 12.25 22.38 -15.00
N CYS A 84 11.01 22.49 -14.52
CA CYS A 84 10.63 22.49 -13.12
C CYS A 84 9.60 21.39 -12.81
N PRO A 85 9.91 20.09 -13.05
CA PRO A 85 9.05 19.02 -12.56
C PRO A 85 9.08 18.98 -11.03
N THR A 86 7.98 18.52 -10.43
CA THR A 86 7.94 18.27 -8.98
C THR A 86 8.00 16.77 -8.71
N GLY A 87 8.55 16.39 -7.56
CA GLY A 87 8.71 15.01 -7.13
C GLY A 87 7.93 14.74 -5.86
N ILE A 88 7.27 13.59 -5.79
CA ILE A 88 6.59 13.10 -4.58
C ILE A 88 7.12 11.70 -4.29
N ILE A 89 7.67 11.52 -3.08
CA ILE A 89 8.01 10.21 -2.52
C ILE A 89 7.12 9.99 -1.31
N GLN A 90 6.42 8.86 -1.26
CA GLN A 90 5.51 8.51 -0.15
C GLN A 90 5.79 7.08 0.32
N TRP A 91 5.70 6.90 1.62
CA TRP A 91 5.77 5.60 2.28
C TRP A 91 4.71 5.53 3.37
N GLN A 92 4.02 4.40 3.46
CA GLN A 92 3.21 4.06 4.62
C GLN A 92 3.08 2.54 4.73
N HIS A 93 2.72 2.09 5.92
CA HIS A 93 2.48 0.69 6.22
C HIS A 93 1.34 0.57 7.22
N GLY A 94 0.77 -0.62 7.32
CA GLY A 94 -0.31 -0.89 8.25
C GLY A 94 -0.97 -2.23 7.98
N LYS A 95 -2.27 -2.31 8.25
CA LYS A 95 -3.04 -3.53 8.08
C LYS A 95 -3.90 -3.46 6.83
N PHE A 96 -4.14 -4.60 6.21
CA PHE A 96 -5.10 -4.71 5.12
C PHE A 96 -6.19 -5.73 5.44
N SER A 97 -7.32 -5.61 4.75
CA SER A 97 -8.42 -6.57 4.85
C SER A 97 -9.10 -6.78 3.49
N LYS A 98 -9.62 -7.99 3.27
CA LYS A 98 -10.31 -8.36 2.04
C LYS A 98 -11.80 -8.48 2.36
N ALA A 99 -12.60 -7.60 1.78
CA ALA A 99 -14.04 -7.63 1.93
C ALA A 99 -14.66 -8.82 1.17
N VAL A 100 -15.90 -9.17 1.51
CA VAL A 100 -16.64 -10.30 0.91
C VAL A 100 -16.90 -10.07 -0.59
N ASP A 101 -17.02 -8.81 -1.02
CA ASP A 101 -17.13 -8.41 -2.43
C ASP A 101 -15.80 -8.49 -3.20
N GLY A 102 -14.73 -8.92 -2.53
CA GLY A 102 -13.38 -9.02 -3.06
C GLY A 102 -12.59 -7.72 -3.02
N SER A 103 -13.19 -6.60 -2.61
CA SER A 103 -12.45 -5.35 -2.45
C SER A 103 -11.36 -5.48 -1.36
N LEU A 104 -10.27 -4.75 -1.54
CA LEU A 104 -9.12 -4.75 -0.63
C LEU A 104 -9.03 -3.36 0.01
N GLU A 105 -9.04 -3.29 1.34
CA GLU A 105 -8.88 -2.04 2.08
C GLU A 105 -7.53 -2.02 2.79
N LEU A 106 -6.74 -0.96 2.56
CA LEU A 106 -5.47 -0.67 3.20
C LEU A 106 -5.66 0.38 4.29
N SER A 107 -5.40 0.01 5.54
CA SER A 107 -5.51 0.85 6.72
C SER A 107 -4.13 1.15 7.33
N PRO A 108 -3.50 2.30 6.99
CA PRO A 108 -2.17 2.64 7.48
C PRO A 108 -2.16 2.99 8.98
N ILE A 109 -0.99 2.85 9.60
CA ILE A 109 -0.74 3.36 10.95
C ILE A 109 -0.62 4.89 10.87
N LYS A 110 -1.57 5.59 11.48
CA LYS A 110 -1.77 7.03 11.26
C LYS A 110 -0.57 7.94 11.51
N VAL A 111 0.38 7.51 12.33
CA VAL A 111 1.53 8.30 12.77
C VAL A 111 2.83 7.95 12.05
N ASP A 112 2.83 6.88 11.25
CA ASP A 112 4.05 6.32 10.67
C ASP A 112 4.30 6.79 9.25
N GLY A 113 3.27 6.99 8.43
CA GLY A 113 3.46 7.35 7.04
C GLY A 113 4.25 8.66 6.87
N ARG A 114 5.07 8.69 5.82
CA ARG A 114 5.94 9.80 5.45
C ARG A 114 5.73 10.20 4.00
N GLN A 115 5.94 11.48 3.73
CA GLN A 115 5.96 12.04 2.39
C GLN A 115 7.06 13.08 2.28
N MET A 116 7.86 12.96 1.21
CA MET A 116 8.78 13.98 0.75
C MET A 116 8.23 14.63 -0.52
N TYR A 117 8.14 15.95 -0.53
CA TYR A 117 7.79 16.76 -1.67
C TYR A 117 9.00 17.58 -2.14
N SER A 118 9.32 17.51 -3.42
CA SER A 118 10.41 18.25 -4.04
C SER A 118 9.86 19.17 -5.13
N ASP A 119 10.11 20.48 -4.99
CA ASP A 119 9.90 21.48 -6.03
C ASP A 119 11.19 22.30 -6.18
N PRO A 120 12.04 21.96 -7.16
CA PRO A 120 13.36 22.56 -7.33
C PRO A 120 13.31 24.02 -7.78
N CYS A 121 12.15 24.51 -8.22
CA CYS A 121 11.99 25.88 -8.70
C CYS A 121 11.38 26.82 -7.66
N ALA A 122 10.62 26.28 -6.71
CA ALA A 122 10.16 27.03 -5.54
C ALA A 122 11.16 26.98 -4.37
N TYR A 123 11.84 25.85 -4.18
CA TYR A 123 12.67 25.61 -2.99
C TYR A 123 14.03 24.99 -3.34
N LYS A 124 15.02 25.21 -2.47
CA LYS A 124 16.34 24.56 -2.58
C LYS A 124 16.39 23.19 -1.88
N THR A 125 15.39 22.87 -1.08
CA THR A 125 15.33 21.68 -0.23
C THR A 125 13.94 21.05 -0.33
N SER A 126 13.88 19.73 -0.21
CA SER A 126 12.61 19.00 -0.15
C SER A 126 11.90 19.21 1.19
N VAL A 127 10.57 19.14 1.17
CA VAL A 127 9.70 19.27 2.34
C VAL A 127 9.26 17.89 2.80
N TYR A 128 9.50 17.58 4.08
CA TYR A 128 9.11 16.32 4.70
C TYR A 128 7.85 16.52 5.55
N THR A 129 6.88 15.64 5.38
CA THR A 129 5.58 15.69 6.06
C THR A 129 5.11 14.29 6.44
N ARG A 130 4.19 14.21 7.39
CA ARG A 130 3.48 12.96 7.68
C ARG A 130 2.45 12.67 6.60
N TYR A 131 2.29 11.39 6.29
CA TYR A 131 1.35 10.90 5.30
C TYR A 131 0.44 9.85 5.93
N ASN A 132 -0.83 9.85 5.52
CA ASN A 132 -1.83 8.92 6.00
C ASN A 132 -2.98 8.91 5.00
N ALA A 133 -3.05 7.85 4.19
CA ALA A 133 -4.12 7.64 3.24
C ALA A 133 -4.63 6.21 3.33
N THR A 134 -5.88 6.04 3.75
CA THR A 134 -6.58 4.77 3.56
C THR A 134 -6.86 4.57 2.07
N GLU A 135 -6.47 3.43 1.51
CA GLU A 135 -6.72 3.09 0.11
C GLU A 135 -7.71 1.92 0.01
N GLN A 136 -8.55 1.94 -1.03
CA GLN A 136 -9.46 0.85 -1.34
C GLN A 136 -9.29 0.41 -2.80
N PHE A 137 -8.98 -0.86 -3.03
CA PHE A 137 -8.96 -1.46 -4.36
C PHE A 137 -10.25 -2.21 -4.62
N GLN A 138 -10.84 -1.94 -5.78
CA GLN A 138 -12.03 -2.63 -6.24
C GLN A 138 -11.65 -3.74 -7.22
N VAL A 139 -12.29 -4.90 -7.09
CA VAL A 139 -12.21 -5.95 -8.10
C VAL A 139 -12.91 -5.48 -9.36
N ARG A 140 -12.19 -5.43 -10.48
CA ARG A 140 -12.81 -5.24 -11.79
C ARG A 140 -13.05 -6.58 -12.45
N SER A 141 -14.31 -6.94 -12.63
CA SER A 141 -14.72 -8.02 -13.50
C SER A 141 -14.58 -7.54 -14.95
N ILE A 142 -13.74 -8.19 -15.76
CA ILE A 142 -13.70 -7.93 -17.20
C ILE A 142 -14.91 -8.64 -17.82
N SER A 143 -16.05 -7.96 -17.85
CA SER A 143 -17.31 -8.50 -18.37
C SER A 143 -17.41 -8.48 -19.90
N HIS A 144 -16.33 -8.16 -20.60
CA HIS A 144 -16.29 -8.16 -22.06
C HIS A 144 -15.05 -8.92 -22.55
N PRO A 145 -15.19 -9.99 -23.36
CA PRO A 145 -14.03 -10.54 -24.05
C PRO A 145 -13.43 -9.41 -24.87
N ILE A 146 -12.15 -9.07 -24.66
CA ILE A 146 -11.46 -8.07 -25.46
C ILE A 146 -11.54 -8.57 -26.91
N PRO A 147 -12.29 -7.92 -27.81
CA PRO A 147 -12.26 -8.33 -29.19
C PRO A 147 -10.83 -8.12 -29.69
N CYS A 148 -10.24 -9.15 -30.31
CA CYS A 148 -8.89 -9.09 -30.89
C CYS A 148 -8.73 -7.93 -31.90
N SER A 149 -9.82 -7.28 -32.32
CA SER A 149 -9.83 -6.12 -33.20
C SER A 149 -9.31 -4.81 -32.58
N SER A 150 -9.08 -4.73 -31.27
CA SER A 150 -8.67 -3.48 -30.59
C SER A 150 -7.15 -3.33 -30.39
N VAL A 151 -6.36 -4.35 -30.71
CA VAL A 151 -4.90 -4.29 -30.61
C VAL A 151 -4.32 -4.15 -32.01
N CYS A 152 -3.99 -2.92 -32.39
CA CYS A 152 -3.22 -2.66 -33.61
C CYS A 152 -1.87 -3.37 -33.51
N GLY A 153 -1.68 -4.44 -34.29
CA GLY A 153 -0.37 -5.02 -34.56
C GLY A 153 -0.06 -6.40 -33.97
N LEU A 154 -1.00 -7.07 -33.30
CA LEU A 154 -0.82 -8.48 -32.90
C LEU A 154 -1.81 -9.35 -33.67
N ARG A 155 -1.28 -10.18 -34.57
CA ARG A 155 -2.04 -11.26 -35.20
C ARG A 155 -2.41 -12.28 -34.11
N CYS A 156 -3.68 -12.31 -33.75
CA CYS A 156 -4.39 -13.59 -33.67
C CYS A 156 -4.52 -14.11 -35.13
#